data_AF-A0A836XI32-F1
#
_entry.id   AF-A0A836XI32-F1
#
_cell.length_a   1.000
_cell.length_b   1.000
_cell.length_c   1.000
_cell.angle_alpha   90.00
_cell.angle_beta   90.00
_cell.angle_gamma   90.00
#
_symmetry.space_group_name_H-M   'P 1'
#
loop_
_entity.id
_entity.type
_entity.pdbx_description
1 polymer ?
#
loop_
_entity_poly.entity_id
_entity_poly.type
_entity_poly.pdbx_seq_one_letter_code
_entity_poly.pdbx_strand_id
1 'polypeptide(L)'
;MNSAETLNKYSWIMYLTGGFLIGLFIGYQVLPKLLPREPQPLSAAELQPILALQQQLEAKLAASIVAIDGVTDAQVQLSTPLSGSRRIHRKASVTIAPTNTPLSDVQIAAIAELVASGIDDLKPGNITIIDSAGRALNMDAVQEYDRKQFWTNIAINISKILGILAALITVRYIIQAIWIQHRDGS
;
A
#
# COMPACT_ATOMS: atom_id res chain seq x y z
N MET A 1 45.32 33.41 23.43
CA MET A 1 45.04 32.54 22.25
C MET A 1 43.97 33.21 21.43
N ASN A 2 44.29 33.53 20.18
CA ASN A 2 43.46 34.35 19.31
C ASN A 2 42.27 33.52 18.79
N SER A 3 41.04 34.03 18.89
CA SER A 3 39.81 33.33 18.45
C SER A 3 39.82 32.94 16.97
N ALA A 4 40.69 33.56 16.17
CA ALA A 4 40.91 33.21 14.76
C ALA A 4 41.73 31.91 14.57
N GLU A 5 42.63 31.54 15.50
CA GLU A 5 43.42 30.31 15.39
C GLU A 5 42.63 29.06 15.78
N THR A 6 41.68 29.18 16.73
CA THR A 6 40.86 28.07 17.18
C THR A 6 39.81 27.65 16.14
N LEU A 7 39.30 28.60 15.35
CA LEU A 7 38.35 28.33 14.25
C LEU A 7 39.00 27.61 13.07
N ASN A 8 40.27 27.91 12.76
CA ASN A 8 40.99 27.22 11.68
C ASN A 8 41.43 25.81 12.10
N LYS A 9 41.82 25.63 13.37
CA LYS A 9 42.21 24.33 13.93
C LYS A 9 41.05 23.34 14.07
N TYR A 10 39.82 23.82 14.27
CA TYR A 10 38.62 22.98 14.39
C TYR A 10 37.53 23.38 13.39
N SER A 11 37.91 23.63 12.13
CA SER A 11 36.97 24.04 11.07
C SER A 11 35.75 23.08 10.92
N TRP A 12 35.95 21.79 11.22
CA TRP A 12 34.88 20.78 11.23
C TRP A 12 33.73 21.08 12.22
N ILE A 13 34.00 21.75 13.35
CA ILE A 13 32.98 22.13 14.35
C ILE A 13 32.00 23.14 13.76
N MET A 14 32.46 24.01 12.84
CA MET A 14 31.61 24.97 12.15
C MET A 14 30.63 24.29 11.17
N TYR A 15 31.06 23.19 10.53
CA TYR A 15 30.16 22.36 9.71
C TYR A 15 29.17 21.56 10.56
N LEU A 16 29.56 21.19 11.79
CA LEU A 16 28.72 20.40 12.69
C LEU A 16 27.63 21.25 13.36
N THR A 17 27.95 22.45 13.80
CA THR A 17 26.96 23.42 14.30
C THR A 17 26.08 23.97 13.18
N GLY A 18 26.65 24.23 12.00
CA GLY A 18 25.89 24.61 10.80
C GLY A 18 24.93 23.50 10.35
N GLY A 19 25.40 22.26 10.27
CA GLY A 19 24.59 21.10 9.92
C GLY A 19 23.49 20.80 10.93
N PHE A 20 23.75 20.99 12.23
CA PHE A 20 22.76 20.85 13.29
C PHE A 20 21.66 21.92 13.18
N LEU A 21 22.01 23.19 12.96
CA LEU A 21 21.04 24.26 12.78
C LEU A 21 20.22 24.12 11.49
N ILE A 22 20.85 23.69 10.40
CA ILE A 22 20.17 23.38 9.13
C ILE A 22 19.23 22.17 9.30
N GLY A 23 19.66 21.12 10.01
CA GLY A 23 18.84 19.95 10.34
C GLY A 23 17.66 20.29 11.25
N LEU A 24 17.82 21.21 12.20
CA LEU A 24 16.76 21.68 13.09
C LEU A 24 15.76 22.57 12.34
N PHE A 25 16.22 23.42 11.41
CA PHE A 25 15.36 24.24 10.55
C PHE A 25 14.56 23.41 9.53
N ILE A 26 15.21 22.44 8.86
CA ILE A 26 14.53 21.48 7.98
C ILE A 26 13.59 20.58 8.80
N GLY A 27 14.03 20.15 9.98
CA GLY A 27 13.24 19.37 10.91
C GLY A 27 11.95 20.09 11.31
N TYR A 28 12.02 21.38 11.66
CA TYR A 28 10.85 22.19 12.06
C TYR A 28 9.86 22.41 10.91
N GLN A 29 10.35 22.58 9.67
CA GLN A 29 9.51 22.65 8.47
C GLN A 29 8.78 21.32 8.15
N VAL A 30 9.36 20.18 8.57
CA VAL A 30 8.81 18.83 8.35
C VAL A 30 7.99 18.33 9.55
N LEU A 31 8.23 18.88 10.75
CA LEU A 31 7.61 18.48 12.02
C LEU A 31 6.08 18.61 12.13
N PRO A 32 5.34 19.54 11.46
CA PRO A 32 3.91 19.69 11.71
C PRO A 32 3.05 18.49 11.28
N LYS A 33 3.66 17.42 10.75
CA LYS A 33 2.98 16.16 10.38
C LYS A 33 3.06 15.05 11.44
N LEU A 34 3.70 15.30 12.59
CA LEU A 34 3.89 14.28 13.64
C LEU A 34 2.81 14.25 14.72
N LEU A 35 1.84 15.16 14.68
CA LEU A 35 0.64 15.03 15.49
C LEU A 35 -0.28 14.03 14.80
N PRO A 36 -0.66 12.91 15.43
CA PRO A 36 -1.72 12.05 14.92
C PRO A 36 -2.97 12.92 14.78
N ARG A 37 -3.41 13.19 13.54
CA ARG A 37 -4.81 13.55 13.33
C ARG A 37 -5.58 12.28 13.67
N GLU A 38 -6.19 12.26 14.85
CA GLU A 38 -7.28 11.31 15.10
C GLU A 38 -8.25 11.46 13.92
N PRO A 39 -8.48 10.42 13.11
CA PRO A 39 -9.45 10.49 12.05
C PRO A 39 -10.78 10.80 12.71
N GLN A 40 -11.28 12.03 12.54
CA GLN A 40 -12.58 12.39 13.07
C GLN A 40 -13.59 11.42 12.44
N PRO A 41 -14.40 10.71 13.25
CA PRO A 41 -15.42 9.85 12.70
C PRO A 41 -16.31 10.72 11.81
N LEU A 42 -16.52 10.31 10.56
CA LEU A 42 -17.40 11.04 9.64
C LEU A 42 -18.74 11.24 10.34
N SER A 43 -19.27 12.45 10.25
CA SER A 43 -20.59 12.73 10.82
C SER A 43 -21.64 11.87 10.13
N ALA A 44 -22.74 11.58 10.82
CA ALA A 44 -23.83 10.77 10.25
C ALA A 44 -24.37 11.35 8.93
N ALA A 45 -24.30 12.68 8.75
CA ALA A 45 -24.70 13.38 7.53
C ALA A 45 -23.72 13.13 6.36
N GLU A 46 -22.42 12.97 6.63
CA GLU A 46 -21.41 12.69 5.60
C GLU A 46 -21.36 11.20 5.22
N LEU A 47 -21.76 10.29 6.12
CA LEU A 47 -21.80 8.85 5.88
C LEU A 47 -22.93 8.41 4.93
N GLN A 48 -24.10 9.05 5.02
CA GLN A 48 -25.26 8.69 4.18
C GLN A 48 -24.99 8.71 2.66
N PRO A 49 -24.45 9.79 2.06
CA PRO A 49 -24.22 9.84 0.62
C PRO A 49 -23.17 8.81 0.18
N ILE A 50 -22.18 8.55 1.03
CA ILE A 50 -21.11 7.58 0.79
C ILE A 50 -21.66 6.15 0.73
N LEU A 51 -22.50 5.76 1.69
CA LEU A 51 -23.15 4.44 1.72
C LEU A 51 -24.13 4.28 0.54
N ALA A 52 -24.90 5.32 0.23
CA ALA A 52 -25.82 5.29 -0.91
C ALA A 52 -25.07 5.11 -2.23
N LEU A 53 -23.95 5.81 -2.43
CA LEU A 53 -23.10 5.63 -3.60
C LEU A 53 -22.53 4.21 -3.68
N GLN A 54 -22.07 3.65 -2.56
CA GLN A 54 -21.57 2.27 -2.53
C GLN A 54 -22.66 1.28 -2.94
N GLN A 55 -23.85 1.38 -2.37
CA GLN A 55 -24.98 0.50 -2.70
C GLN A 55 -25.38 0.61 -4.18
N GLN A 56 -25.34 1.81 -4.75
CA GLN A 56 -25.59 2.01 -6.18
C GLN A 56 -24.53 1.35 -7.06
N LEU A 57 -23.25 1.43 -6.66
CA LEU A 57 -22.16 0.75 -7.38
C LEU A 57 -22.30 -0.77 -7.30
N GLU A 58 -22.61 -1.31 -6.12
CA GLU A 58 -22.86 -2.74 -5.90
C GLU A 58 -24.03 -3.23 -6.75
N ALA A 59 -25.15 -2.49 -6.76
CA ALA A 59 -26.32 -2.82 -7.59
C ALA A 59 -26.02 -2.75 -9.10
N LYS A 60 -25.25 -1.76 -9.54
CA LYS A 60 -24.84 -1.64 -10.95
C LYS A 60 -23.95 -2.80 -11.38
N LEU A 61 -22.99 -3.20 -10.54
CA LEU A 61 -22.11 -4.34 -10.81
C LEU A 61 -22.90 -5.64 -10.83
N ALA A 62 -23.79 -5.85 -9.86
CA ALA A 62 -24.70 -7.00 -9.82
C ALA A 62 -25.53 -7.11 -11.11
N ALA A 63 -26.18 -6.01 -11.53
CA ALA A 63 -26.95 -5.97 -12.78
C ALA A 63 -26.10 -6.31 -14.02
N SER A 64 -24.84 -5.87 -14.05
CA SER A 64 -23.91 -6.19 -15.15
C SER A 64 -23.52 -7.67 -15.16
N ILE A 65 -23.44 -8.33 -14.00
CA ILE A 65 -23.12 -9.77 -13.91
C ILE A 65 -24.34 -10.61 -14.30
N VAL A 66 -25.55 -10.21 -13.90
CA VAL A 66 -26.80 -10.89 -14.29
C VAL A 66 -27.04 -10.85 -15.80
N ALA A 67 -26.50 -9.83 -16.50
CA ALA A 67 -26.57 -9.77 -17.96
C ALA A 67 -25.72 -10.84 -18.68
N ILE A 68 -24.88 -11.59 -17.95
CA ILE A 68 -24.06 -12.67 -18.49
C ILE A 68 -24.88 -13.95 -18.58
N ASP A 69 -24.76 -14.64 -19.72
CA ASP A 69 -25.47 -15.90 -19.95
C ASP A 69 -25.07 -16.99 -18.92
N GLY A 70 -26.06 -17.68 -18.37
CA GLY A 70 -25.89 -18.69 -17.31
C GLY A 70 -25.92 -18.16 -15.87
N VAL A 71 -26.12 -16.85 -15.66
CA VAL A 71 -26.31 -16.24 -14.33
C VAL A 71 -27.78 -15.87 -14.13
N THR A 72 -28.42 -16.44 -13.11
CA THR A 72 -29.82 -16.13 -12.77
C THR A 72 -29.93 -14.93 -11.84
N ASP A 73 -29.04 -14.87 -10.86
CA ASP A 73 -28.98 -13.80 -9.86
C ASP A 73 -27.53 -13.57 -9.43
N ALA A 74 -27.20 -12.33 -9.05
CA ALA A 74 -25.88 -11.98 -8.58
C ALA A 74 -25.95 -10.88 -7.51
N GLN A 75 -25.11 -11.01 -6.48
CA GLN A 75 -24.93 -10.02 -5.43
C GLN A 75 -23.44 -9.68 -5.32
N VAL A 76 -23.13 -8.38 -5.32
CA VAL A 76 -21.76 -7.88 -5.15
C VAL A 76 -21.67 -7.14 -3.83
N GLN A 77 -20.67 -7.48 -3.02
CA GLN A 77 -20.37 -6.79 -1.78
C GLN A 77 -18.92 -6.28 -1.81
N LEU A 78 -18.77 -4.97 -1.73
CA LEU A 78 -17.47 -4.33 -1.71
C LEU A 78 -16.97 -4.21 -0.27
N SER A 79 -15.83 -4.84 0.00
CA SER A 79 -15.14 -4.70 1.27
C SER A 79 -14.26 -3.46 1.21
N THR A 80 -14.80 -2.29 1.53
CA THR A 80 -13.99 -1.05 1.61
C THR A 80 -14.27 -0.27 2.89
N PRO A 81 -13.24 0.16 3.64
CA PRO A 81 -13.38 1.28 4.55
C PRO A 81 -13.50 2.56 3.69
N LEU A 82 -14.68 3.17 3.68
CA LEU A 82 -14.96 4.44 3.01
C LEU A 82 -14.28 5.59 3.76
N SER A 83 -12.95 5.63 3.80
CA SER A 83 -12.13 6.82 4.04
C SER A 83 -10.66 6.43 4.19
N GLY A 84 -9.77 7.20 3.57
CA GLY A 84 -8.35 7.23 3.93
C GLY A 84 -7.42 6.69 2.85
N SER A 85 -6.97 7.61 1.99
CA SER A 85 -5.63 7.83 1.35
C SER A 85 -4.46 6.82 1.49
N ARG A 86 -4.70 5.56 1.80
CA ARG A 86 -3.69 4.50 1.88
C ARG A 86 -4.09 3.43 0.88
N ARG A 87 -3.11 2.92 0.13
CA ARG A 87 -3.24 1.77 -0.77
C ARG A 87 -3.60 0.52 0.04
N ILE A 88 -4.83 0.47 0.54
CA ILE A 88 -5.40 -0.69 1.18
C ILE A 88 -5.98 -1.50 0.04
N HIS A 89 -5.47 -2.72 -0.15
CA HIS A 89 -5.94 -3.64 -1.17
C HIS A 89 -7.46 -3.81 -1.03
N ARG A 90 -8.22 -3.24 -1.98
CA ARG A 90 -9.68 -3.41 -2.02
C ARG A 90 -9.99 -4.87 -2.27
N LYS A 91 -11.00 -5.38 -1.59
CA LYS A 91 -11.52 -6.75 -1.76
C LYS A 91 -13.00 -6.69 -2.10
N ALA A 92 -13.46 -7.66 -2.87
CA ALA A 92 -14.86 -7.80 -3.21
C ALA A 92 -15.29 -9.26 -3.05
N SER A 93 -16.52 -9.46 -2.59
CA SER A 93 -17.19 -10.75 -2.61
C SER A 93 -18.32 -10.69 -3.61
N VAL A 94 -18.39 -11.68 -4.48
CA VAL A 94 -19.44 -11.82 -5.48
C VAL A 94 -20.13 -13.15 -5.25
N THR A 95 -21.42 -13.10 -4.93
CA THR A 95 -22.26 -14.28 -4.83
C THR A 95 -23.06 -14.41 -6.11
N ILE A 96 -23.06 -15.60 -6.71
CA ILE A 96 -23.71 -15.86 -7.99
C ILE A 96 -24.64 -17.06 -7.82
N ALA A 97 -25.87 -16.94 -8.32
CA ALA A 97 -26.78 -18.05 -8.50
C ALA A 97 -26.72 -18.52 -9.96
N PRO A 98 -26.02 -19.64 -10.25
CA PRO A 98 -26.02 -20.21 -11.59
C PRO A 98 -27.43 -20.71 -11.94
N THR A 99 -27.74 -20.79 -13.23
CA THR A 99 -29.03 -21.32 -13.69
C THR A 99 -29.12 -22.84 -13.45
N ASN A 100 -28.71 -23.65 -14.43
CA ASN A 100 -28.79 -25.12 -14.35
C ASN A 100 -27.45 -25.80 -14.68
N THR A 101 -26.49 -25.04 -15.20
CA THR A 101 -25.17 -25.52 -15.58
C THR A 101 -24.13 -24.78 -14.73
N PRO A 102 -23.10 -25.49 -14.24
CA PRO A 102 -22.00 -24.83 -13.55
C PRO A 102 -21.28 -23.88 -14.51
N LEU A 103 -20.89 -22.71 -14.01
CA LEU A 103 -20.07 -21.77 -14.76
C LEU A 103 -18.69 -22.38 -15.01
N SER A 104 -18.15 -22.17 -16.21
CA SER A 104 -16.79 -22.57 -16.54
C SER A 104 -15.75 -21.65 -15.86
N ASP A 105 -14.54 -22.15 -15.62
CA ASP A 105 -13.44 -21.36 -15.05
C ASP A 105 -13.15 -20.09 -15.87
N VAL A 106 -13.33 -20.16 -17.19
CA VAL A 106 -13.17 -19.02 -18.11
C VAL A 106 -14.23 -17.95 -17.85
N GLN A 107 -15.49 -18.34 -17.64
CA GLN A 107 -16.57 -17.40 -17.29
C GLN A 107 -16.35 -16.79 -15.90
N ILE A 108 -15.92 -17.59 -14.93
CA ILE A 108 -15.61 -17.12 -13.57
C ILE A 108 -14.48 -16.08 -13.61
N ALA A 109 -13.43 -16.34 -14.38
CA ALA A 109 -12.34 -15.39 -14.58
C ALA A 109 -12.79 -14.11 -15.30
N ALA A 110 -13.65 -14.23 -16.32
CA ALA A 110 -14.20 -13.07 -17.03
C ALA A 110 -15.07 -12.19 -16.12
N ILE A 111 -15.86 -12.80 -15.23
CA ILE A 111 -16.65 -12.07 -14.22
C ILE A 111 -15.73 -11.32 -13.26
N ALA A 112 -14.66 -11.96 -12.77
CA ALA A 112 -13.68 -11.30 -11.92
C ALA A 112 -13.01 -10.10 -12.62
N GLU A 113 -12.62 -10.24 -13.88
CA GLU A 113 -12.02 -9.16 -14.66
C GLU A 113 -13.00 -8.00 -14.89
N LEU A 114 -14.26 -8.31 -15.22
CA LEU A 114 -15.31 -7.30 -15.41
C LEU A 114 -15.51 -6.47 -14.14
N VAL A 115 -15.62 -7.12 -12.98
CA VAL A 115 -15.77 -6.43 -11.68
C VAL A 115 -14.53 -5.63 -11.32
N ALA A 116 -13.34 -6.18 -11.55
CA ALA A 116 -12.07 -5.47 -11.33
C ALA A 116 -11.95 -4.21 -12.19
N SER A 117 -12.39 -4.26 -13.45
CA SER A 117 -12.38 -3.11 -14.35
C SER A 117 -13.32 -1.97 -13.92
N GLY A 118 -14.36 -2.28 -13.16
CA GLY A 118 -15.35 -1.32 -12.68
C GLY A 118 -14.95 -0.55 -11.43
N ILE A 119 -13.85 -0.93 -10.76
CA ILE A 119 -13.43 -0.35 -9.47
C ILE A 119 -11.93 -0.04 -9.49
N ASP A 120 -11.61 1.22 -9.18
CA ASP A 120 -10.22 1.65 -9.06
C ASP A 120 -9.45 0.85 -7.99
N ASP A 121 -8.26 0.38 -8.36
CA ASP A 121 -7.33 -0.38 -7.50
C ASP A 121 -7.89 -1.72 -7.00
N LEU A 122 -8.91 -2.27 -7.66
CA LEU A 122 -9.38 -3.64 -7.46
C LEU A 122 -8.70 -4.56 -8.48
N LYS A 123 -8.07 -5.63 -7.99
CA LYS A 123 -7.44 -6.65 -8.84
C LYS A 123 -8.31 -7.90 -8.90
N PRO A 124 -8.35 -8.64 -10.01
CA PRO A 124 -9.15 -9.86 -10.14
C PRO A 124 -8.85 -10.91 -9.06
N GLY A 125 -7.58 -11.00 -8.64
CA GLY A 125 -7.16 -11.91 -7.56
C GLY A 125 -7.62 -11.52 -6.16
N ASN A 126 -8.15 -10.30 -5.95
CA ASN A 126 -8.74 -9.85 -4.69
C ASN A 126 -10.26 -10.05 -4.63
N ILE A 127 -10.85 -10.67 -5.65
CA ILE A 127 -12.29 -10.91 -5.75
C ILE A 127 -12.54 -12.36 -5.40
N THR A 128 -13.44 -12.62 -4.48
CA THR A 128 -13.90 -13.98 -4.16
C THR A 128 -15.26 -14.21 -4.78
N ILE A 129 -15.39 -15.24 -5.59
CA ILE A 129 -16.63 -15.62 -6.25
C ILE A 129 -17.19 -16.85 -5.56
N ILE A 130 -18.45 -16.80 -5.16
CA ILE A 130 -19.14 -17.83 -4.38
C ILE A 130 -20.44 -18.21 -5.10
N ASP A 131 -20.72 -19.51 -5.15
CA ASP A 131 -21.97 -20.09 -5.65
C ASP A 131 -23.10 -19.96 -4.61
N SER A 132 -24.37 -20.05 -5.02
CA SER A 132 -25.55 -20.05 -4.13
C SER A 132 -25.53 -21.18 -3.10
N ALA A 133 -24.78 -22.25 -3.37
CA ALA A 133 -24.51 -23.34 -2.42
C ALA A 133 -23.42 -23.03 -1.37
N GLY A 134 -22.84 -21.83 -1.38
CA GLY A 134 -21.76 -21.42 -0.47
C GLY A 134 -20.37 -21.93 -0.84
N ARG A 135 -20.20 -22.45 -2.07
CA ARG A 135 -18.90 -22.94 -2.57
C ARG A 135 -18.14 -21.81 -3.24
N ALA A 136 -16.89 -21.59 -2.85
CA ALA A 136 -16.02 -20.65 -3.56
C ALA A 136 -15.60 -21.24 -4.91
N LEU A 137 -15.85 -20.50 -5.99
CA LEU A 137 -15.60 -20.92 -7.37
C LEU A 137 -14.20 -20.56 -7.87
N ASN A 138 -13.50 -19.61 -7.20
CA ASN A 138 -12.19 -19.11 -7.64
C ASN A 138 -11.11 -19.17 -6.55
N MET A 139 -11.28 -20.03 -5.54
CA MET A 139 -10.40 -20.09 -4.37
C MET A 139 -8.93 -20.36 -4.72
N ASP A 140 -8.67 -21.25 -5.68
CA ASP A 140 -7.30 -21.56 -6.12
C ASP A 140 -6.63 -20.37 -6.80
N ALA A 141 -7.37 -19.63 -7.62
CA ALA A 141 -6.88 -18.44 -8.31
C ALA A 141 -6.57 -17.30 -7.32
N VAL A 142 -7.43 -17.10 -6.31
CA VAL A 142 -7.21 -16.14 -5.22
C VAL A 142 -5.96 -16.52 -4.42
N GLN A 143 -5.80 -17.80 -4.08
CA GLN A 143 -4.65 -18.28 -3.30
C GLN A 143 -3.32 -18.14 -4.06
N GLU A 144 -3.31 -18.42 -5.38
CA GLU A 144 -2.13 -18.18 -6.23
C GLU A 144 -1.75 -16.70 -6.25
N TYR A 145 -2.73 -15.80 -6.38
CA TYR A 145 -2.50 -14.36 -6.33
C TYR A 145 -1.90 -13.93 -4.99
N ASP A 146 -2.46 -14.39 -3.87
CA ASP A 146 -1.95 -14.09 -2.53
C ASP A 146 -0.52 -14.61 -2.33
N ARG A 147 -0.23 -15.82 -2.82
CA ARG A 147 1.12 -16.40 -2.80
C ARG A 147 2.11 -15.54 -3.58
N LYS A 148 1.76 -15.08 -4.78
CA LYS A 148 2.61 -14.19 -5.59
C LYS A 148 2.86 -12.85 -4.89
N GLN A 149 1.83 -12.25 -4.31
CA GLN A 149 1.97 -10.99 -3.55
C GLN A 149 2.85 -11.19 -2.32
N PHE A 150 2.70 -12.29 -1.59
CA PHE A 150 3.52 -12.61 -0.42
C PHE A 150 5.02 -12.66 -0.77
N TRP A 151 5.40 -13.44 -1.79
CA TRP A 151 6.79 -13.53 -2.23
C TRP A 151 7.34 -12.20 -2.76
N THR A 152 6.52 -11.43 -3.47
CA THR A 152 6.89 -10.08 -3.94
C THR A 152 7.16 -9.14 -2.77
N ASN A 153 6.28 -9.15 -1.75
CA ASN A 153 6.43 -8.33 -0.56
C ASN A 153 7.69 -8.70 0.24
N ILE A 154 7.99 -10.00 0.34
CA ILE A 154 9.24 -10.48 0.94
C ILE A 154 10.44 -9.94 0.16
N ALA A 155 10.46 -10.12 -1.17
CA ALA A 155 11.57 -9.67 -2.00
C ALA A 155 11.81 -8.16 -1.87
N ILE A 156 10.74 -7.35 -1.87
CA ILE A 156 10.82 -5.89 -1.67
C ILE A 156 11.39 -5.57 -0.29
N ASN A 157 10.93 -6.24 0.76
CA ASN A 157 11.38 -5.94 2.11
C ASN A 157 12.84 -6.34 2.32
N ILE A 158 13.26 -7.50 1.81
CA ILE A 158 14.66 -7.93 1.82
C ILE A 158 15.53 -6.92 1.06
N SER A 159 15.09 -6.46 -0.11
CA SER A 159 15.81 -5.46 -0.90
C SER A 159 16.06 -4.16 -0.12
N LYS A 160 15.05 -3.69 0.64
CA LYS A 160 15.17 -2.52 1.51
C LYS A 160 16.20 -2.73 2.62
N ILE A 161 16.18 -3.89 3.29
CA ILE A 161 17.12 -4.23 4.36
C ILE A 161 18.55 -4.26 3.81
N LEU A 162 18.77 -4.91 2.65
CA LEU A 162 20.08 -4.96 1.99
C LEU A 162 20.58 -3.56 1.62
N GLY A 163 19.70 -2.67 1.15
CA GLY A 163 20.05 -1.29 0.85
C GLY A 163 20.55 -0.51 2.08
N ILE A 164 19.88 -0.67 3.23
CA ILE A 164 20.31 -0.06 4.50
C ILE A 164 21.68 -0.61 4.92
N LEU A 165 21.89 -1.92 4.84
CA LEU A 165 23.18 -2.54 5.18
C LEU A 165 24.32 -2.04 4.29
N ALA A 166 24.11 -1.96 2.98
CA ALA A 166 25.10 -1.43 2.04
C ALA A 166 25.47 0.03 2.37
N ALA A 167 24.50 0.86 2.72
CA ALA A 167 24.74 2.23 3.16
C ALA A 167 25.59 2.27 4.45
N LEU A 168 25.27 1.43 5.44
CA LEU A 168 26.04 1.36 6.70
C LEU A 168 27.49 0.91 6.48
N ILE A 169 27.71 -0.08 5.62
CA ILE A 169 29.06 -0.53 5.25
C ILE A 169 29.83 0.60 4.57
N THR A 170 29.19 1.33 3.65
CA THR A 170 29.81 2.46 2.95
C THR A 170 30.23 3.56 3.92
N VAL A 171 29.36 3.92 4.87
CA VAL A 171 29.67 4.89 5.93
C VAL A 171 30.85 4.42 6.79
N ARG A 172 30.90 3.14 7.15
CA ARG A 172 32.03 2.57 7.89
C ARG A 172 33.36 2.78 7.16
N TYR A 173 33.42 2.51 5.85
CA TYR A 173 34.63 2.70 5.06
C TYR A 173 35.05 4.18 4.97
N ILE A 174 34.09 5.09 4.85
CA ILE A 174 34.36 6.54 4.83
C ILE A 174 35.00 6.98 6.16
N ILE A 175 34.45 6.54 7.30
CA ILE A 175 35.00 6.86 8.63
C ILE A 175 36.42 6.31 8.78
N GLN A 176 36.65 5.06 8.33
CA GLN A 176 37.97 4.45 8.37
C GLN A 176 38.99 5.22 7.52
N ALA A 177 38.62 5.66 6.32
CA ALA A 177 39.50 6.42 5.44
C ALA A 177 39.92 7.77 6.05
N ILE A 178 38.97 8.50 6.66
CA ILE A 178 39.26 9.76 7.36
C ILE A 178 40.21 9.53 8.53
N TRP A 179 39.98 8.47 9.31
CA TRP A 179 40.81 8.15 10.47
C TRP A 179 42.25 7.78 10.09
N ILE A 180 42.43 7.02 8.99
CA ILE A 180 43.78 6.67 8.48
C ILE A 180 44.51 7.94 8.04
N GLN A 181 43.87 8.82 7.26
CA GLN A 181 44.48 10.06 6.79
C GLN A 181 44.90 11.00 7.93
N HIS A 182 44.19 10.98 9.07
CA HIS A 182 44.57 11.76 10.24
C HIS A 182 45.77 11.16 11.01
N ARG A 183 46.00 9.86 10.91
CA ARG A 183 47.12 9.17 11.59
C ARG A 183 48.45 9.32 10.86
N ASP A 184 48.44 9.35 9.52
CA ASP A 184 49.67 9.40 8.72
C ASP A 184 50.18 10.83 8.47
N GLY A 185 49.45 11.85 8.95
CA GLY A 185 49.79 13.27 8.83
C GLY A 185 50.48 13.90 10.05
N SER A 186 50.96 13.09 11.01
CA SER A 186 51.72 13.53 12.19
C SER A 186 53.14 12.99 12.20
#